data_AF-A0A2E1Y928-F1
#
_entry.id   AF-A0A2E1Y928-F1
#
_cell.length_a   1.000
_cell.length_b   1.000
_cell.length_c   1.000
_cell.angle_alpha   90.00
_cell.angle_beta   90.00
_cell.angle_gamma   90.00
#
_symmetry.space_group_name_H-M   'P 1'
#
loop_
_entity.id
_entity.type
_entity.pdbx_description
1 polymer ?
#
loop_
_entity_poly.entity_id
_entity_poly.type
_entity_poly.pdbx_seq_one_letter_code
_entity_poly.pdbx_strand_id
1 'polypeptide(L)'
;MLTGGVFKAFSEFVMRGLAQAGPAAGIAAMQGINRTVLRTEFVFAILALGAITPGFALYAFLALDGTAAALIVAAAAVYLPSTLFMTMLGNVPMNNRLDRVDAASAEGAEYWAHYVRRWTALNHFRTLGCIVTGTLYALAALELGAATGRLG
;
A
#
# COMPACT_ATOMS: atom_id res chain seq x y z
N MET A 1 -8.26 1.76 5.11
CA MET A 1 -8.46 2.92 4.20
C MET A 1 -7.39 4.00 4.36
N LEU A 2 -6.88 4.27 5.57
CA LEU A 2 -5.84 5.29 5.80
C LEU A 2 -4.60 5.13 4.91
N THR A 3 -4.03 3.92 4.83
CA THR A 3 -2.87 3.63 3.97
C THR A 3 -3.14 3.89 2.48
N GLY A 4 -4.33 3.52 2.00
CA GLY A 4 -4.79 3.79 0.64
C GLY A 4 -4.81 5.28 0.30
N GLY A 5 -5.28 6.12 1.23
CA GLY A 5 -5.27 7.58 1.07
C GLY A 5 -3.86 8.15 0.93
N VAL A 6 -2.90 7.66 1.72
CA VAL A 6 -1.48 8.06 1.61
C VAL A 6 -0.90 7.64 0.26
N PHE A 7 -1.11 6.39 -0.18
CA PHE A 7 -0.65 5.95 -1.51
C PHE A 7 -1.22 6.83 -2.62
N LYS A 8 -2.51 7.15 -2.54
CA LYS A 8 -3.22 8.01 -3.48
C LYS A 8 -2.64 9.43 -3.52
N ALA A 9 -2.43 10.05 -2.36
CA ALA A 9 -1.83 11.37 -2.23
C ALA A 9 -0.44 11.41 -2.89
N PHE A 10 0.37 10.38 -2.64
CA PHE A 10 1.67 10.26 -3.26
C PHE A 10 1.59 10.19 -4.78
N SER A 11 0.65 9.42 -5.31
CA SER A 11 0.44 9.30 -6.76
C SER A 11 -0.07 10.59 -7.42
N GLU A 12 -1.02 11.27 -6.79
CA GLU A 12 -1.72 12.39 -7.44
C GLU A 12 -0.95 13.69 -7.41
N PHE A 13 -0.27 14.01 -6.32
CA PHE A 13 0.34 15.33 -6.18
C PHE A 13 1.76 15.31 -5.62
N VAL A 14 2.15 14.37 -4.74
CA VAL A 14 3.53 14.37 -4.21
C VAL A 14 4.52 14.03 -5.32
N MET A 15 4.38 12.88 -5.99
CA MET A 15 5.31 12.47 -7.05
C MET A 15 5.27 13.42 -8.25
N ARG A 16 4.10 14.01 -8.55
CA ARG A 16 3.98 15.03 -9.60
C ARG A 16 4.73 16.31 -9.23
N GLY A 17 4.60 16.78 -7.99
CA GLY A 17 5.34 17.94 -7.50
C GLY A 17 6.85 17.70 -7.48
N LEU A 18 7.30 16.53 -7.00
CA LEU A 18 8.71 16.15 -7.01
C LEU A 18 9.28 16.04 -8.42
N ALA A 19 8.50 15.54 -9.38
CA ALA A 19 8.93 15.50 -10.78
C ALA A 19 9.08 16.90 -11.38
N GLN A 20 8.18 17.83 -11.06
CA GLN A 20 8.23 19.23 -11.52
C GLN A 20 9.40 20.02 -10.92
N ALA A 21 9.82 19.69 -9.70
CA ALA A 21 10.99 20.30 -9.06
C ALA A 21 12.33 19.99 -9.76
N GLY A 22 12.32 19.04 -10.71
CA GLY A 22 13.52 18.57 -11.42
C GLY A 22 14.24 17.43 -10.69
N PRO A 23 15.14 16.70 -11.39
CA PRO A 23 15.70 15.46 -10.85
C PRO A 23 16.47 15.62 -9.55
N ALA A 24 17.40 16.57 -9.46
CA ALA A 24 18.24 16.72 -8.27
C ALA A 24 17.41 17.04 -7.02
N ALA A 25 16.49 18.00 -7.10
CA ALA A 25 15.60 18.35 -5.99
C ALA A 25 14.63 17.21 -5.65
N GLY A 26 14.03 16.58 -6.67
CA GLY A 26 13.10 15.47 -6.50
C GLY A 26 13.73 14.25 -5.83
N ILE A 27 14.94 13.85 -6.26
CA ILE A 27 15.71 12.76 -5.66
C ILE A 27 16.04 13.08 -4.21
N ALA A 28 16.65 14.25 -3.94
CA ALA A 28 17.06 14.63 -2.60
C ALA A 28 15.88 14.65 -1.61
N ALA A 29 14.75 15.22 -2.03
CA ALA A 29 13.52 15.22 -1.23
C ALA A 29 12.99 13.80 -1.01
N MET A 30 12.94 12.97 -2.05
CA MET A 30 12.42 11.61 -1.95
C MET A 30 13.32 10.71 -1.07
N GLN A 31 14.64 10.89 -1.12
CA GLN A 31 15.58 10.24 -0.20
C GLN A 31 15.29 10.61 1.27
N GLY A 32 15.06 11.90 1.54
CA GLY A 32 14.64 12.38 2.86
C GLY A 32 13.31 11.78 3.34
N ILE A 33 12.31 11.71 2.44
CA ILE A 33 11.01 11.07 2.69
C ILE A 33 11.21 9.58 3.00
N ASN A 34 11.99 8.86 2.19
CA ASN A 34 12.23 7.43 2.34
C ASN A 34 12.90 7.09 3.68
N ARG A 35 13.78 7.94 4.21
CA ARG A 35 14.39 7.75 5.54
C ARG A 35 13.41 8.06 6.66
N THR A 36 12.64 9.13 6.52
CA THR A 36 11.67 9.56 7.54
C THR A 36 10.51 8.57 7.69
N VAL A 37 9.98 8.06 6.57
CA VAL A 37 8.76 7.23 6.56
C VAL A 37 8.91 5.93 7.35
N LEU A 38 10.14 5.39 7.47
CA LEU A 38 10.42 4.15 8.21
C LEU A 38 10.01 4.19 9.69
N ARG A 39 9.96 5.39 10.29
CA ARG A 39 9.59 5.57 11.70
C ARG A 39 8.19 6.16 11.89
N THR A 40 7.33 6.06 10.86
CA THR A 40 5.97 6.62 10.89
C THR A 40 4.91 5.55 11.14
N GLU A 41 3.78 5.99 11.66
CA GLU A 41 2.57 5.17 11.83
C GLU A 41 2.10 4.54 10.52
N PHE A 42 2.43 5.14 9.38
CA PHE A 42 2.08 4.59 8.07
C PHE A 42 2.75 3.25 7.78
N VAL A 43 4.06 3.13 8.05
CA VAL A 43 4.78 1.85 7.89
C VAL A 43 4.27 0.83 8.90
N PHE A 44 4.06 1.26 10.15
CA PHE A 44 3.44 0.41 11.17
C PHE A 44 2.09 -0.13 10.71
N ALA A 45 1.21 0.73 10.17
CA ALA A 45 -0.11 0.31 9.69
C ALA A 45 -0.04 -0.71 8.54
N ILE A 46 0.90 -0.57 7.59
CA ILE A 46 1.09 -1.56 6.52
C ILE A 46 1.50 -2.92 7.11
N LEU A 47 2.46 -2.94 8.03
CA LEU A 47 2.94 -4.18 8.63
C LEU A 47 1.91 -4.82 9.55
N ALA A 48 1.25 -4.03 10.40
CA ALA A 48 0.22 -4.49 11.31
C ALA A 48 -0.97 -5.10 10.54
N LEU A 49 -1.47 -4.43 9.50
CA LEU A 49 -2.51 -4.99 8.64
C LEU A 49 -2.03 -6.24 7.88
N GLY A 50 -0.76 -6.26 7.46
CA GLY A 50 -0.12 -7.43 6.86
C GLY A 50 -0.08 -8.65 7.79
N ALA A 51 0.05 -8.43 9.10
CA ALA A 51 0.05 -9.47 10.11
C ALA A 51 -1.36 -9.88 10.58
N ILE A 52 -2.29 -8.93 10.65
CA ILE A 52 -3.66 -9.18 11.14
C ILE A 52 -4.54 -9.85 10.06
N THR A 53 -4.40 -9.43 8.80
CA THR A 53 -5.26 -9.91 7.70
C THR A 53 -5.22 -11.45 7.51
N PRO A 54 -4.07 -12.15 7.62
CA PRO A 54 -4.04 -13.62 7.54
C PRO A 54 -4.69 -14.27 8.77
N GLY A 55 -4.59 -13.63 9.95
CA GLY A 55 -5.27 -14.10 11.16
C GLY A 55 -6.79 -14.07 11.01
N PHE A 56 -7.34 -12.99 10.44
CA PHE A 56 -8.77 -12.91 10.12
C PHE A 56 -9.19 -13.94 9.07
N ALA A 57 -8.40 -14.14 8.02
CA ALA A 57 -8.66 -15.18 7.02
C ALA A 57 -8.67 -16.58 7.62
N LEU A 58 -7.70 -16.91 8.49
CA LEU A 58 -7.63 -18.19 9.17
C LEU A 58 -8.82 -18.39 10.11
N TYR A 59 -9.16 -17.38 10.91
CA TYR A 59 -10.34 -17.44 11.79
C TYR A 59 -11.62 -17.64 10.98
N ALA A 60 -11.82 -16.86 9.91
CA ALA A 60 -12.99 -16.99 9.05
C ALA A 60 -13.08 -18.37 8.41
N PHE A 61 -11.96 -18.93 7.97
CA PHE A 61 -11.91 -20.27 7.38
C PHE A 61 -12.26 -21.38 8.38
N LEU A 62 -11.91 -21.22 9.66
CA LEU A 62 -12.12 -22.25 10.69
C LEU A 62 -13.46 -22.13 11.43
N ALA A 63 -14.00 -20.91 11.55
CA ALA A 63 -15.09 -20.60 12.47
C ALA A 63 -16.31 -19.96 11.83
N LEU A 64 -16.24 -19.57 10.54
CA LEU A 64 -17.36 -18.98 9.81
C LEU A 64 -17.70 -19.80 8.57
N ASP A 65 -18.98 -19.81 8.21
CA ASP A 65 -19.46 -20.39 6.96
C ASP A 65 -20.05 -19.31 6.05
N GLY A 66 -20.16 -19.65 4.76
CA GLY A 66 -20.88 -18.84 3.78
C GLY A 66 -20.16 -17.57 3.31
N THR A 67 -20.94 -16.59 2.84
CA THR A 67 -20.44 -15.41 2.12
C THR A 67 -19.47 -14.57 2.93
N ALA A 68 -19.72 -14.38 4.23
CA ALA A 68 -18.85 -13.59 5.09
C ALA A 68 -17.44 -14.20 5.20
N ALA A 69 -17.35 -15.52 5.33
CA ALA A 69 -16.07 -16.22 5.39
C ALA A 69 -15.28 -16.02 4.08
N ALA A 70 -15.95 -16.21 2.93
CA ALA A 70 -15.35 -16.03 1.62
C ALA A 70 -14.85 -14.58 1.39
N LEU A 71 -15.62 -13.58 1.82
CA LEU A 71 -15.24 -12.16 1.70
C LEU A 71 -14.01 -11.81 2.54
N ILE A 72 -13.90 -12.32 3.77
CA ILE A 72 -12.75 -12.09 4.65
C ILE A 72 -11.48 -12.73 4.07
N VAL A 73 -11.58 -13.99 3.61
CA VAL A 73 -10.45 -14.68 2.96
C VAL A 73 -10.02 -13.94 1.68
N ALA A 74 -10.98 -13.50 0.87
CA ALA A 74 -10.70 -12.71 -0.33
C ALA A 74 -10.01 -11.38 0.00
N ALA A 75 -10.41 -10.70 1.10
CA ALA A 75 -9.78 -9.46 1.53
C ALA A 75 -8.29 -9.65 1.85
N ALA A 76 -7.93 -10.74 2.54
CA ALA A 76 -6.54 -11.09 2.79
C ALA A 76 -5.78 -11.44 1.49
N ALA A 77 -6.40 -12.22 0.61
CA ALA A 77 -5.85 -12.60 -0.68
C ALA A 77 -5.59 -11.40 -1.61
N VAL A 78 -6.34 -10.30 -1.46
CA VAL A 78 -6.09 -9.05 -2.16
C VAL A 78 -5.01 -8.23 -1.46
N TYR A 79 -5.15 -7.99 -0.15
CA TYR A 79 -4.27 -7.08 0.59
C TYR A 79 -2.79 -7.48 0.54
N LEU A 80 -2.50 -8.76 0.75
CA LEU A 80 -1.13 -9.27 0.82
C LEU A 80 -0.34 -9.00 -0.46
N PRO A 81 -0.77 -9.46 -1.65
CA PRO A 81 -0.05 -9.18 -2.89
C PRO A 81 -0.11 -7.70 -3.26
N SER A 82 -1.27 -7.06 -3.15
CA SER A 82 -1.47 -5.71 -3.67
C SER A 82 -0.74 -4.65 -2.86
N THR A 83 -0.55 -4.87 -1.55
CA THR A 83 -0.07 -3.84 -0.62
C THR A 83 1.23 -4.26 0.03
N LEU A 84 1.24 -5.35 0.80
CA LEU A 84 2.40 -5.75 1.58
C LEU A 84 3.56 -6.22 0.69
N PHE A 85 3.32 -7.20 -0.18
CA PHE A 85 4.34 -7.73 -1.07
C PHE A 85 4.75 -6.74 -2.14
N MET A 86 3.82 -5.97 -2.71
CA MET A 86 4.18 -4.90 -3.63
C MET A 86 5.08 -3.83 -2.97
N THR A 87 4.87 -3.56 -1.67
CA THR A 87 5.77 -2.68 -0.92
C THR A 87 7.15 -3.29 -0.75
N MET A 88 7.25 -4.53 -0.24
CA MET A 88 8.53 -5.18 0.07
C MET A 88 9.34 -5.58 -1.16
N LEU A 89 8.68 -5.99 -2.24
CA LEU A 89 9.32 -6.51 -3.45
C LEU A 89 9.38 -5.48 -4.59
N GLY A 90 8.62 -4.38 -4.48
CA GLY A 90 8.56 -3.31 -5.47
C GLY A 90 9.16 -2.01 -4.94
N ASN A 91 8.42 -1.33 -4.07
CA ASN A 91 8.79 0.03 -3.64
C ASN A 91 10.06 0.07 -2.78
N VAL A 92 10.24 -0.86 -1.84
CA VAL A 92 11.42 -0.88 -0.95
C VAL A 92 12.73 -1.06 -1.74
N PRO A 93 12.86 -2.02 -2.68
CA PRO A 93 14.06 -2.13 -3.52
C PRO A 93 14.35 -0.86 -4.32
N MET A 94 13.32 -0.22 -4.87
CA MET A 94 13.47 1.05 -5.59
C MET A 94 13.97 2.16 -4.68
N ASN A 95 13.39 2.29 -3.48
CA ASN A 95 13.80 3.27 -2.48
C ASN A 95 15.26 3.07 -2.08
N ASN A 96 15.68 1.81 -1.85
CA ASN A 96 17.05 1.47 -1.48
C ASN A 96 18.06 1.78 -2.60
N ARG A 97 17.66 1.61 -3.87
CA ARG A 97 18.49 2.03 -5.00
C ARG A 97 18.59 3.55 -5.08
N LEU A 98 17.46 4.25 -4.97
CA LEU A 98 17.43 5.72 -5.02
C LEU A 98 18.29 6.35 -3.92
N ASP A 99 18.32 5.76 -2.72
CA ASP A 99 19.11 6.25 -1.58
C ASP A 99 20.63 6.25 -1.81
N ARG A 100 21.12 5.46 -2.79
CA ARG A 100 22.54 5.36 -3.14
C ARG A 100 22.93 6.21 -4.36
N VAL A 101 21.96 6.80 -5.04
CA VAL A 101 22.17 7.59 -6.25
C VAL A 101 22.55 9.02 -5.86
N ASP A 102 23.60 9.56 -6.51
CA ASP A 102 23.90 10.98 -6.43
C ASP A 102 22.85 11.78 -7.21
N ALA A 103 22.15 12.66 -6.50
CA ALA A 103 21.08 13.50 -7.05
C ALA A 103 21.57 14.47 -8.14
N ALA A 104 22.85 14.87 -8.11
CA ALA A 104 23.43 15.79 -9.08
C ALA A 104 23.99 15.09 -10.33
N SER A 105 24.02 13.75 -10.34
CA SER A 105 24.62 12.96 -11.42
C SER A 105 23.68 12.77 -12.61
N ALA A 106 24.25 12.55 -13.80
CA ALA A 106 23.50 12.19 -15.00
C ALA A 106 22.76 10.84 -14.85
N GLU A 107 23.40 9.85 -14.20
CA GLU A 107 22.76 8.58 -13.85
C GLU A 107 21.53 8.79 -12.95
N GLY A 108 21.63 9.71 -11.98
CA GLY A 108 20.52 10.04 -11.12
C GLY A 108 19.34 10.64 -11.86
N ALA A 109 19.60 11.54 -12.82
CA ALA A 109 18.55 12.08 -13.67
C ALA A 109 17.85 11.00 -14.52
N GLU A 110 18.61 10.06 -15.08
CA GLU A 110 18.05 8.94 -15.85
C GLU A 110 17.20 8.01 -14.96
N TYR A 111 17.74 7.61 -13.80
CA TYR A 111 17.04 6.74 -12.87
C TYR A 111 15.78 7.41 -12.31
N TRP A 112 15.80 8.72 -12.08
CA TRP A 112 14.66 9.47 -11.58
C TRP A 112 13.44 9.39 -12.51
N ALA A 113 13.64 9.50 -13.83
CA ALA A 113 12.54 9.37 -14.79
C ALA A 113 11.89 7.98 -14.74
N HIS A 114 12.69 6.92 -14.58
CA HIS A 114 12.18 5.57 -14.36
C HIS A 114 11.48 5.44 -13.00
N TYR A 115 12.09 5.95 -11.95
CA TYR A 115 11.61 5.89 -10.58
C TYR A 115 10.24 6.54 -10.46
N VAL A 116 10.07 7.80 -10.91
CA VAL A 116 8.80 8.52 -10.84
C VAL A 116 7.68 7.72 -11.48
N ARG A 117 7.87 7.22 -12.70
CA ARG A 117 6.84 6.47 -13.43
C ARG A 117 6.49 5.16 -12.73
N ARG A 118 7.49 4.32 -12.43
CA ARG A 118 7.25 2.99 -11.86
C ARG A 118 6.76 3.08 -10.43
N TRP A 119 7.34 3.93 -9.60
CA TRP A 119 6.96 4.08 -8.19
C TRP A 119 5.53 4.60 -8.06
N THR A 120 5.13 5.56 -8.90
CA THR A 120 3.74 6.06 -8.98
C THR A 120 2.76 4.99 -9.45
N ALA A 121 3.12 4.17 -10.44
CA ALA A 121 2.28 3.05 -10.89
C ALA A 121 2.05 2.04 -9.76
N LEU A 122 3.10 1.65 -9.03
CA LEU A 122 2.98 0.76 -7.87
C LEU A 122 2.05 1.36 -6.80
N ASN A 123 2.08 2.67 -6.56
CA ASN A 123 1.15 3.32 -5.63
C ASN A 123 -0.30 3.25 -6.08
N HIS A 124 -0.58 3.36 -7.38
CA HIS A 124 -1.93 3.19 -7.90
C HIS A 124 -2.45 1.77 -7.64
N PHE A 125 -1.63 0.75 -7.89
CA PHE A 125 -1.99 -0.64 -7.57
C PHE A 125 -2.23 -0.84 -6.07
N ARG A 126 -1.35 -0.31 -5.21
CA ARG A 126 -1.52 -0.35 -3.74
C ARG A 126 -2.79 0.36 -3.28
N THR A 127 -3.12 1.50 -3.91
CA THR A 127 -4.36 2.25 -3.63
C THR A 127 -5.58 1.42 -3.97
N LEU A 128 -5.64 0.86 -5.19
CA LEU A 128 -6.76 0.03 -5.63
C LEU A 128 -6.92 -1.20 -4.74
N GLY A 129 -5.81 -1.86 -4.40
CA GLY A 129 -5.80 -2.99 -3.48
C GLY A 129 -6.35 -2.64 -2.11
N CYS A 130 -5.99 -1.48 -1.55
CA CYS A 130 -6.55 -0.99 -0.29
C CYS A 130 -8.05 -0.69 -0.36
N ILE A 131 -8.54 -0.14 -1.49
CA ILE A 131 -9.97 0.12 -1.71
C ILE A 131 -10.73 -1.20 -1.74
N VAL A 132 -10.31 -2.14 -2.60
CA VAL A 132 -10.95 -3.45 -2.75
C VAL A 132 -10.95 -4.21 -1.43
N THR A 133 -9.80 -4.26 -0.74
CA THR A 133 -9.70 -4.89 0.59
C THR A 133 -10.68 -4.27 1.58
N GLY A 134 -10.74 -2.94 1.64
CA GLY A 134 -11.65 -2.22 2.54
C GLY A 134 -13.11 -2.51 2.23
N THR A 135 -13.48 -2.55 0.94
CA THR A 135 -14.84 -2.90 0.50
C THR A 135 -15.21 -4.33 0.88
N LEU A 136 -14.30 -5.29 0.67
CA LEU A 136 -14.55 -6.70 1.03
C LEU A 136 -14.79 -6.87 2.54
N TYR A 137 -13.97 -6.21 3.36
CA TYR A 137 -14.18 -6.22 4.82
C TYR A 137 -15.48 -5.52 5.24
N ALA A 138 -15.84 -4.41 4.61
CA ALA A 138 -17.11 -3.72 4.89
C ALA A 138 -18.32 -4.60 4.53
N LEU A 139 -18.29 -5.27 3.37
CA LEU A 139 -19.35 -6.20 2.97
C LEU A 139 -19.44 -7.40 3.91
N ALA A 140 -18.30 -7.97 4.32
CA ALA A 140 -18.30 -9.07 5.29
C ALA A 140 -18.93 -8.66 6.63
N ALA A 141 -18.65 -7.44 7.10
CA ALA A 141 -19.24 -6.91 8.32
C ALA A 141 -20.78 -6.72 8.19
N LEU A 142 -21.25 -6.24 7.04
CA LEU A 142 -22.69 -6.11 6.76
C LEU A 142 -23.40 -7.46 6.74
N GLU A 143 -22.80 -8.47 6.09
CA GLU A 143 -23.34 -9.84 6.05
C GLU A 143 -23.44 -10.46 7.45
N LEU A 144 -22.39 -10.33 8.27
CA LEU A 144 -22.40 -10.82 9.65
C LEU A 144 -23.47 -10.11 10.50
N GLY A 145 -23.61 -8.80 10.37
CA GLY A 145 -24.64 -8.01 11.07
C GLY A 145 -26.06 -8.40 10.68
N ALA A 146 -26.31 -8.62 9.38
CA ALA A 146 -27.59 -9.07 8.87
C ALA A 146 -27.96 -10.48 9.37
N ALA A 147 -26.98 -11.38 9.52
CA ALA A 147 -27.20 -12.71 10.08
C ALA A 147 -27.62 -12.66 11.55
N THR A 148 -26.96 -11.83 12.37
CA THR A 148 -27.32 -11.65 13.78
C THR A 148 -28.70 -11.02 13.98
N GLY A 149 -29.12 -10.10 13.11
CA GLY A 149 -30.43 -9.45 13.18
C GLY A 149 -31.62 -10.33 12.77
N ARG A 150 -31.38 -11.48 12.13
CA ARG A 150 -32.44 -12.47 11.80
C ARG A 150 -32.76 -13.43 12.94
N LEU A 151 -31.92 -13.46 13.99
CA LEU A 151 -32.03 -14.41 15.10
C LEU A 151 -32.61 -13.79 16.39
N GLY A 152 -32.88 -12.47 16.40
CA GLY A 152 -33.50 -11.75 17.52
C GLY A 152 -34.88 -11.23 17.15
#